data_AF-A0A7W0ZDU2-F1
#
_entry.id   AF-A0A7W0ZDU2-F1
#
_cell.length_a   1.000
_cell.length_b   1.000
_cell.length_c   1.000
_cell.angle_alpha   90.00
_cell.angle_beta   90.00
_cell.angle_gamma   90.00
#
_symmetry.space_group_name_H-M   'P 1'
#
loop_
_entity.id
_entity.type
_entity.pdbx_description
1 polymer ?
#
loop_
_entity_poly.entity_id
_entity_poly.type
_entity_poly.pdbx_seq_one_letter_code
_entity_poly.pdbx_strand_id
1 'polypeptide(L)'
;GDPIVVLWKAGTASALDDTEIALSRDVGSAAAFSRTVGRETLGFIVEGDTIRDRQTQSEWDIFGHAVAGRLEGERLDAIQATDSFWFDWAAFHPKTDLWHP
;
A
#
# COMPACT_ATOMS: atom_id res chain seq x y z
N GLY A 1 18.47 -0.74 -2.91
CA GLY A 1 17.31 -0.50 -2.04
C GLY A 1 16.53 -1.78 -1.93
N ASP A 2 15.81 -1.96 -0.83
CA ASP A 2 15.02 -3.17 -0.61
C ASP A 2 13.90 -3.29 -1.65
N PRO A 3 13.54 -4.50 -2.08
CA PRO A 3 12.48 -4.72 -3.05
C PRO A 3 11.12 -4.53 -2.37
N ILE A 4 10.62 -3.30 -2.38
CA ILE A 4 9.33 -2.91 -1.77
C ILE A 4 8.28 -2.67 -2.85
N VAL A 5 7.03 -3.04 -2.56
CA VAL A 5 5.83 -2.57 -3.26
C VAL A 5 4.92 -1.87 -2.25
N VAL A 6 4.33 -0.75 -2.66
CA VAL A 6 3.24 -0.09 -1.91
C VAL A 6 1.97 -0.28 -2.72
N LEU A 7 0.95 -0.86 -2.10
CA LEU A 7 -0.36 -1.05 -2.70
C LEU A 7 -1.32 -0.05 -2.07
N TRP A 8 -2.11 0.64 -2.89
CA TRP A 8 -3.11 1.61 -2.44
C TRP A 8 -4.49 1.26 -3.00
N LYS A 9 -5.54 1.47 -2.21
CA LYS A 9 -6.92 1.33 -2.64
C LYS A 9 -7.79 2.45 -2.07
N ALA A 10 -8.66 3.00 -2.90
CA ALA A 10 -9.74 3.90 -2.51
C ALA A 10 -10.76 3.22 -1.56
N GLY A 11 -11.57 4.02 -0.88
CA GLY A 11 -12.70 3.59 -0.06
C GLY A 11 -12.52 3.81 1.45
N THR A 12 -11.55 4.63 1.85
CA THR A 12 -11.35 4.99 3.27
C THR A 12 -11.60 6.47 3.43
N ALA A 13 -12.72 6.83 4.08
CA ALA A 13 -13.00 8.22 4.41
C ALA A 13 -12.00 8.71 5.46
N SER A 14 -11.51 9.94 5.27
CA SER A 14 -10.67 10.59 6.26
C SER A 14 -11.39 10.72 7.60
N ALA A 15 -10.66 10.51 8.69
CA ALA A 15 -11.21 10.67 10.03
C ALA A 15 -11.28 12.14 10.49
N LEU A 16 -10.58 13.06 9.81
CA LEU A 16 -10.27 14.39 10.35
C LEU A 16 -10.53 15.55 9.37
N ASP A 17 -11.08 15.29 8.19
CA ASP A 17 -11.30 16.33 7.18
C ASP A 17 -12.66 17.04 7.33
N ASP A 18 -13.66 16.40 7.96
CA ASP A 18 -14.98 16.98 8.23
C ASP A 18 -15.46 16.64 9.65
N THR A 19 -16.49 17.34 10.12
CA THR A 19 -17.17 17.06 11.40
C THR A 19 -17.87 15.71 11.38
N GLU A 20 -18.35 15.28 10.20
CA GLU A 20 -18.91 13.95 9.98
C GLU A 20 -18.00 13.10 9.08
N ILE A 21 -17.51 11.96 9.58
CA ILE A 21 -16.63 11.05 8.82
C ILE A 21 -17.28 10.62 7.50
N ALA A 22 -18.60 10.42 7.47
CA ALA A 22 -19.33 10.02 6.28
C ALA A 22 -19.30 11.07 5.15
N LEU A 23 -19.03 12.34 5.47
CA LEU A 23 -18.91 13.45 4.51
C LEU A 23 -17.45 13.74 4.15
N SER A 24 -16.51 13.10 4.83
CA SER A 24 -15.08 13.31 4.61
C SER A 24 -14.63 12.74 3.27
N ARG A 25 -13.60 13.37 2.69
CA ARG A 25 -13.00 12.88 1.43
C ARG A 25 -12.41 11.48 1.61
N ASP A 26 -12.37 10.74 0.50
CA ASP A 26 -11.67 9.47 0.42
C ASP A 26 -10.15 9.71 0.37
N VAL A 27 -9.43 9.18 1.36
CA VAL A 27 -7.96 9.19 1.44
C VAL A 27 -7.37 7.83 1.03
N GLY A 28 -8.22 6.82 0.91
CA GLY A 28 -7.82 5.44 0.65
C GLY A 28 -6.99 4.84 1.79
N SER A 29 -6.49 3.65 1.54
CA SER A 29 -5.60 2.91 2.44
C SER A 29 -4.38 2.45 1.67
N ALA A 30 -3.20 2.56 2.29
CA ALA A 30 -1.95 2.04 1.74
C ALA A 30 -1.30 0.99 2.65
N ALA A 31 -0.65 0.00 2.05
CA ALA A 31 0.19 -0.96 2.76
C ALA A 31 1.48 -1.22 1.97
N ALA A 32 2.59 -1.43 2.69
CA ALA A 32 3.89 -1.72 2.11
C ALA A 32 4.29 -3.18 2.37
N PHE A 33 4.85 -3.82 1.34
CA PHE A 33 5.25 -5.23 1.41
C PHE A 33 6.61 -5.44 0.74
N SER A 34 7.33 -6.46 1.18
CA SER A 34 8.40 -7.06 0.40
C SER A 34 7.79 -7.68 -0.85
N ARG A 35 8.29 -7.32 -2.03
CA ARG A 35 7.88 -7.95 -3.29
C ARG A 35 8.72 -9.19 -3.61
N THR A 36 9.44 -9.75 -2.64
CA THR A 36 10.21 -10.99 -2.82
C THR A 36 9.43 -12.17 -2.26
N VAL A 37 9.17 -13.16 -3.10
CA VAL A 37 8.51 -14.42 -2.73
C VAL A 37 9.48 -15.55 -3.05
N GLY A 38 9.97 -16.24 -2.00
CA GLY A 38 11.02 -17.23 -2.13
C GLY A 38 12.32 -16.63 -2.69
N ARG A 39 12.67 -16.99 -3.93
CA ARG A 39 13.87 -16.49 -4.63
C ARG A 39 13.57 -15.46 -5.73
N GLU A 40 12.30 -15.17 -5.98
CA GLU A 40 11.88 -14.30 -7.06
C GLU A 40 11.45 -12.94 -6.51
N THR A 41 11.91 -11.87 -7.16
CA THR A 41 11.42 -10.52 -6.91
C THR A 41 10.35 -10.19 -7.94
N LEU A 42 9.11 -10.06 -7.47
CA LEU A 42 7.92 -9.80 -8.27
C LEU A 42 7.82 -8.33 -8.66
N GLY A 43 7.30 -8.06 -9.86
CA GLY A 43 6.92 -6.73 -10.31
C GLY A 43 5.41 -6.68 -10.49
N PHE A 44 4.75 -5.66 -9.95
CA PHE A 44 3.29 -5.57 -9.97
C PHE A 44 2.81 -4.61 -11.06
N ILE A 45 1.65 -4.94 -11.61
CA ILE A 45 0.85 -4.07 -12.50
C ILE A 45 -0.58 -4.04 -11.98
N VAL A 46 -1.26 -2.94 -12.28
CA VAL A 46 -2.69 -2.77 -11.98
C VAL A 46 -3.42 -2.64 -13.31
N GLU A 47 -4.40 -3.51 -13.52
CA GLU A 47 -5.26 -3.54 -14.71
C GLU A 47 -6.72 -3.45 -14.25
N GLY A 48 -7.32 -2.25 -14.34
CA GLY A 48 -8.61 -1.99 -13.69
C GLY A 48 -8.47 -2.04 -12.17
N ASP A 49 -9.26 -2.90 -11.52
CA ASP A 49 -9.21 -3.14 -10.07
C ASP A 49 -8.33 -4.35 -9.68
N THR A 50 -7.73 -5.03 -10.65
CA THR A 50 -6.92 -6.24 -10.43
C THR A 50 -5.45 -5.88 -10.28
N ILE A 51 -4.85 -6.30 -9.16
CA ILE A 51 -3.40 -6.25 -8.95
C ILE A 51 -2.82 -7.58 -9.43
N ARG A 52 -1.83 -7.55 -10.32
CA ARG A 52 -1.22 -8.75 -10.90
C ARG A 52 0.30 -8.67 -10.90
N ASP A 53 0.99 -9.77 -10.61
CA ASP A 53 2.44 -9.82 -10.77
C ASP A 53 2.86 -10.22 -12.19
N ARG A 54 3.97 -9.66 -12.69
CA ARG A 54 4.44 -9.85 -14.06
C ARG A 54 5.03 -11.25 -14.29
N GLN A 55 5.61 -11.86 -13.27
CA GLN A 55 6.43 -13.07 -13.37
C GLN A 55 5.58 -14.33 -13.47
N THR A 56 4.55 -14.42 -12.64
CA THR A 56 3.70 -15.59 -12.50
C THR A 56 2.27 -15.33 -12.96
N GLN A 57 1.92 -14.06 -13.21
CA GLN A 57 0.57 -13.64 -13.59
C GLN A 57 -0.46 -13.95 -12.50
N SER A 58 -0.04 -14.10 -11.24
CA SER A 58 -0.94 -14.32 -10.12
C SER A 58 -1.64 -13.00 -9.77
N GLU A 59 -2.90 -13.10 -9.35
CA GLU A 59 -3.69 -11.95 -8.91
C GLU A 59 -3.60 -11.80 -7.40
N TRP A 60 -3.55 -10.56 -6.94
CA TRP A 60 -3.30 -10.20 -5.55
C TRP A 60 -4.38 -9.25 -5.02
N ASP A 61 -4.71 -9.39 -3.75
CA ASP A 61 -5.52 -8.39 -3.04
C ASP A 61 -4.65 -7.23 -2.49
N ILE A 62 -5.32 -6.20 -1.96
CA ILE A 62 -4.66 -5.04 -1.36
C ILE A 62 -3.86 -5.37 -0.08
N PHE A 63 -4.14 -6.52 0.53
CA PHE A 63 -3.52 -7.00 1.76
C PHE A 63 -2.30 -7.89 1.50
N GLY A 64 -1.90 -8.04 0.23
CA GLY A 64 -0.73 -8.81 -0.18
C GLY A 64 -0.99 -10.32 -0.23
N HIS A 65 -2.23 -10.78 -0.33
CA HIS A 65 -2.55 -12.19 -0.56
C HIS A 65 -2.72 -12.47 -2.04
N ALA A 66 -2.11 -13.55 -2.53
CA ALA A 66 -2.39 -14.06 -3.86
C ALA A 66 -3.73 -14.81 -3.84
N VAL A 67 -4.72 -14.27 -4.56
CA VAL A 67 -6.11 -14.76 -4.58
C VAL A 67 -6.42 -15.66 -5.76
N ALA A 68 -5.57 -15.64 -6.80
CA ALA A 68 -5.69 -16.53 -7.94
C ALA A 68 -4.35 -16.71 -8.66
N GLY A 69 -4.21 -17.79 -9.42
CA GLY A 69 -3.06 -18.05 -10.28
C GLY A 69 -2.01 -18.93 -9.61
N ARG A 70 -0.77 -18.86 -10.11
CA ARG A 70 0.29 -19.81 -9.72
C ARG A 70 0.69 -19.70 -8.24
N LEU A 71 0.61 -18.51 -7.67
CA LEU A 71 0.98 -18.24 -6.28
C LEU A 71 -0.24 -18.21 -5.34
N GLU A 72 -1.42 -18.65 -5.78
CA GLU A 72 -2.63 -18.64 -4.95
C GLU A 72 -2.39 -19.25 -3.55
N GLY A 73 -2.80 -18.50 -2.51
CA GLY A 73 -2.59 -18.85 -1.11
C GLY A 73 -1.29 -18.31 -0.49
N GLU A 74 -0.35 -17.81 -1.31
CA GLU A 74 0.85 -17.12 -0.82
C GLU A 74 0.53 -15.72 -0.29
N ARG A 75 1.41 -15.21 0.57
CA ARG A 75 1.29 -13.88 1.17
C ARG A 75 2.61 -13.13 1.10
N LEU A 76 2.56 -11.86 0.73
CA LEU A 76 3.71 -10.97 0.79
C LEU A 76 4.04 -10.62 2.25
N ASP A 77 5.33 -10.51 2.56
CA ASP A 77 5.78 -10.07 3.88
C ASP A 77 5.51 -8.57 4.05
N ALA A 78 4.69 -8.22 5.04
CA ALA A 78 4.40 -6.83 5.37
C ALA A 78 5.65 -6.12 5.89
N ILE A 79 5.90 -4.91 5.38
CA ILE A 79 6.95 -4.03 5.86
C ILE A 79 6.32 -3.00 6.79
N GLN A 80 7.02 -2.71 7.89
CA GLN A 80 6.59 -1.66 8.81
C GLN A 80 6.53 -0.33 8.06
N ALA A 81 5.31 0.16 7.89
CA ALA A 81 5.01 1.45 7.28
C ALA A 81 3.93 2.15 8.10
N THR A 82 3.91 3.47 8.00
CA THR A 82 2.94 4.31 8.68
C THR A 82 2.24 5.15 7.63
N ASP A 83 0.92 5.03 7.55
CA ASP A 83 0.06 5.96 6.84
C ASP A 83 -0.35 7.06 7.83
N SER A 84 0.05 8.30 7.59
CA SER A 84 -0.12 9.40 8.54
C SER A 84 -0.43 10.70 7.81
N PHE A 85 -1.24 11.53 8.46
CA PHE A 85 -1.45 12.91 8.02
C PHE A 85 -0.17 13.71 8.24
N TRP A 86 0.06 14.71 7.39
CA TRP A 86 1.25 15.56 7.53
C TRP A 86 1.37 16.23 8.90
N PHE A 87 0.26 16.77 9.45
CA PHE A 87 0.31 17.44 10.76
C PHE A 87 0.65 16.50 11.91
N ASP A 88 0.22 15.24 11.81
CA ASP A 88 0.50 14.19 12.78
C ASP A 88 1.97 13.78 12.72
N TRP A 89 2.46 13.49 11.51
CA TRP A 89 3.87 13.24 11.23
C TRP A 89 4.75 14.39 11.74
N ALA A 90 4.42 15.64 11.43
CA ALA A 90 5.21 16.80 11.83
C ALA A 90 5.26 16.97 13.37
N ALA A 91 4.19 16.61 14.08
CA ALA A 91 4.16 16.64 15.55
C ALA A 91 5.06 15.55 16.17
N PHE A 92 5.05 14.34 15.63
CA PHE A 92 5.85 13.21 16.13
C PHE A 92 7.30 13.20 15.62
N HIS A 93 7.54 13.81 14.46
CA HIS A 93 8.84 13.89 13.79
C HIS A 93 9.23 15.35 13.49
N PRO A 94 9.40 16.21 14.51
CA PRO A 94 9.62 17.65 14.33
C PRO A 94 10.95 18.02 13.66
N LYS A 95 11.84 17.05 13.43
CA LYS A 95 13.13 17.22 12.75
C LYS A 95 13.07 16.83 11.26
N THR A 96 11.92 16.43 10.73
CA THR A 96 11.77 16.13 9.31
C THR A 96 12.00 17.41 8.51
N ASP A 97 12.99 17.37 7.61
CA ASP A 97 13.25 18.48 6.69
C ASP A 97 12.16 18.57 5.62
N LEU A 98 11.70 19.79 5.35
CA LEU A 98 10.82 20.09 4.23
C LEU A 98 11.65 20.46 3.00
N TRP A 99 11.47 19.72 1.92
CA TRP A 99 12.14 20.01 0.66
C TRP A 99 11.39 21.13 -0.10
N HIS A 100 12.16 22.10 -0.61
CA HIS A 100 11.68 23.15 -1.49
C HIS A 100 12.43 23.04 -2.84
N PRO A 101 11.72 23.03 -3.98
CA PRO A 101 12.32 22.98 -5.32
C PRO A 101 13.11 24.22 -5.70
#